data_AF-A0A7W1GKI4-F1
#
_entry.id   AF-A0A7W1GKI4-F1
#
_cell.length_a   1.000
_cell.length_b   1.000
_cell.length_c   1.000
_cell.angle_alpha   90.00
_cell.angle_beta   90.00
_cell.angle_gamma   90.00
#
_symmetry.space_group_name_H-M   'P 1'
#
loop_
_entity.id
_entity.type
_entity.pdbx_description
1 polymer ?
#
loop_
_entity_poly.entity_id
_entity_poly.type
_entity_poly.pdbx_seq_one_letter_code
_entity_poly.pdbx_strand_id
1 'polypeptide(L)'
;MNEVESAAQRWAEEWAQGWREHDSGRIAELYSDGAVFRSAPFRDPQDPRAYADWAFADEDSADCWFGEPVVTGDRATVEWWAVSHSGGKEETLAGVSLLRFDGDGLVIEQRDYWHSQPGRRKPFWS
;
A
#
# COMPACT_ATOMS: atom_id res chain seq x y z
N MET A 1 20.94 7.57 0.90
CA MET A 1 19.53 7.48 0.53
C MET A 1 19.02 8.90 0.43
N ASN A 2 18.42 9.28 -0.69
CA ASN A 2 17.76 10.57 -0.82
C ASN A 2 16.50 10.58 0.08
N GLU A 3 15.97 11.76 0.40
CA GLU A 3 14.84 11.91 1.34
C GLU A 3 13.59 11.15 0.85
N VAL A 4 13.34 11.16 -0.46
CA VAL A 4 12.20 10.45 -1.09
C VAL A 4 12.40 8.95 -1.11
N GLU A 5 13.62 8.44 -1.31
CA GLU A 5 13.94 7.02 -1.14
C GLU A 5 13.65 6.56 0.28
N SER A 6 14.01 7.37 1.28
CA SER A 6 13.74 7.05 2.69
C SER A 6 12.25 7.09 3.00
N ALA A 7 11.53 8.08 2.45
CA ALA A 7 10.08 8.18 2.61
C ALA A 7 9.32 7.04 1.92
N ALA A 8 9.75 6.64 0.73
CA ALA A 8 9.17 5.52 -0.01
C ALA A 8 9.46 4.18 0.65
N GLN A 9 10.66 4.00 1.19
CA GLN A 9 11.01 2.81 1.97
C GLN A 9 10.13 2.72 3.23
N ARG A 10 10.01 3.82 3.99
CA ARG A 10 9.09 3.90 5.13
C ARG A 10 7.66 3.58 4.73
N TRP A 11 7.18 4.13 3.62
CA TRP A 11 5.83 3.84 3.13
C TRP A 11 5.63 2.35 2.87
N ALA A 12 6.60 1.69 2.22
CA ALA A 12 6.53 0.25 1.91
C ALA A 12 6.52 -0.61 3.19
N GLU A 13 7.38 -0.28 4.15
CA GLU A 13 7.49 -0.97 5.44
C GLU A 13 6.23 -0.83 6.29
N GLU A 14 5.75 0.41 6.42
CA GLU A 14 4.57 0.72 7.23
C GLU A 14 3.28 0.19 6.60
N TRP A 15 3.14 0.20 5.27
CA TRP A 15 2.01 -0.48 4.62
C TRP A 15 2.06 -1.99 4.81
N ALA A 16 3.24 -2.61 4.64
CA ALA A 16 3.39 -4.04 4.85
C ALA A 16 3.06 -4.42 6.30
N GLN A 17 3.44 -3.60 7.28
CA GLN A 17 3.18 -3.89 8.68
C GLN A 17 1.72 -3.57 9.05
N GLY A 18 1.21 -2.41 8.67
CA GLY A 18 -0.16 -1.99 8.92
C GLY A 18 -1.19 -2.94 8.31
N TRP A 19 -0.93 -3.51 7.13
CA TRP A 19 -1.80 -4.55 6.58
C TRP A 19 -1.73 -5.84 7.41
N ARG A 20 -0.53 -6.37 7.70
CA ARG A 20 -0.40 -7.61 8.50
C ARG A 20 -1.02 -7.52 9.91
N GLU A 21 -0.97 -6.34 10.51
CA GLU A 21 -1.47 -6.07 11.86
C GLU A 21 -2.88 -5.46 11.88
N HIS A 22 -3.48 -5.22 10.72
CA HIS A 22 -4.74 -4.48 10.53
C HIS A 22 -4.75 -3.12 11.24
N ASP A 23 -3.60 -2.43 11.24
CA ASP A 23 -3.42 -1.12 11.86
C ASP A 23 -3.59 0.01 10.82
N SER A 24 -4.82 0.48 10.68
CA SER A 24 -5.16 1.62 9.82
C SER A 24 -4.58 2.95 10.32
N GLY A 25 -4.21 3.05 11.60
CA GLY A 25 -3.58 4.24 12.18
C GLY A 25 -2.19 4.47 11.59
N ARG A 26 -1.39 3.40 11.50
CA ARG A 26 -0.07 3.43 10.85
C ARG A 26 -0.16 3.86 9.39
N ILE A 27 -1.20 3.39 8.69
CA ILE A 27 -1.45 3.81 7.31
C ILE A 27 -1.74 5.31 7.25
N ALA A 28 -2.59 5.82 8.14
CA ALA A 28 -2.96 7.24 8.17
C ALA A 28 -1.75 8.16 8.33
N GLU A 29 -0.80 7.80 9.19
CA GLU A 29 0.41 8.59 9.49
C GLU A 29 1.36 8.79 8.29
N LEU A 30 1.19 8.01 7.22
CA LEU A 30 1.98 8.14 6.00
C LEU A 30 1.53 9.28 5.09
N TYR A 31 0.34 9.84 5.32
CA TYR A 31 -0.29 10.79 4.42
C TYR A 31 -0.33 12.19 5.02
N SER A 32 -0.12 13.18 4.16
CA SER A 32 -0.37 14.59 4.48
C SER A 32 -1.86 14.88 4.60
N ASP A 33 -2.20 15.94 5.33
CA ASP A 33 -3.55 16.47 5.35
C ASP A 33 -3.99 16.85 3.92
N GLY A 34 -5.11 16.28 3.46
CA GLY A 34 -5.66 16.53 2.13
C GLY A 34 -4.97 15.75 1.00
N ALA A 35 -4.19 14.73 1.31
CA ALA A 35 -3.62 13.82 0.31
C ALA A 35 -4.69 13.24 -0.62
N VAL A 36 -4.36 13.11 -1.90
CA VAL A 36 -5.25 12.47 -2.88
C VAL A 36 -4.92 10.98 -2.95
N PHE A 37 -5.69 10.15 -2.25
CA PHE A 37 -5.54 8.69 -2.24
C PHE A 37 -6.59 8.02 -3.13
N ARG A 38 -6.15 7.22 -4.11
CA ARG A 38 -7.02 6.38 -4.97
C ARG A 38 -6.54 4.93 -4.95
N SER A 39 -7.33 4.08 -4.32
CA SER A 39 -7.05 2.65 -4.22
C SER A 39 -7.25 1.86 -5.53
N ALA A 40 -7.72 2.50 -6.60
CA ALA A 40 -7.81 1.92 -7.94
C ALA A 40 -7.99 3.06 -8.98
N PRO A 41 -7.67 2.87 -10.27
CA PRO A 41 -7.59 3.98 -11.23
C PRO A 41 -8.92 4.69 -11.49
N PHE A 42 -10.04 3.97 -11.35
CA PHE A 42 -11.38 4.48 -11.63
C PHE A 42 -12.20 4.81 -10.38
N ARG A 43 -11.63 4.66 -9.17
CA ARG A 43 -12.31 5.03 -7.93
C ARG A 43 -12.09 6.51 -7.64
N ASP A 44 -13.07 7.13 -6.98
CA ASP A 44 -12.93 8.48 -6.43
C ASP A 44 -11.86 8.53 -5.33
N PRO A 45 -11.31 9.73 -5.03
CA PRO A 45 -10.41 9.88 -3.89
C PRO A 45 -11.10 9.44 -2.60
N GLN A 46 -10.36 8.75 -1.75
CA GLN A 46 -10.83 8.23 -0.47
C GLN A 46 -9.91 8.71 0.66
N ASP A 47 -10.41 8.66 1.88
CA ASP A 47 -9.55 8.78 3.07
C ASP A 47 -8.74 7.48 3.23
N PRO A 48 -7.40 7.54 3.39
CA PRO A 48 -6.56 6.35 3.43
C PRO A 48 -6.85 5.47 4.65
N ARG A 49 -7.20 6.07 5.80
CA ARG A 49 -7.54 5.32 7.01
C ARG A 49 -8.86 4.59 6.86
N ALA A 50 -9.90 5.28 6.40
CA ALA A 50 -11.21 4.70 6.16
C ALA A 50 -11.15 3.58 5.10
N TYR A 51 -10.30 3.75 4.08
CA TYR A 51 -10.03 2.69 3.11
C TYR A 51 -9.36 1.49 3.77
N ALA A 52 -8.31 1.69 4.57
CA ALA A 52 -7.61 0.62 5.27
C ALA A 52 -8.54 -0.14 6.23
N ASP A 53 -9.34 0.57 7.04
CA ASP A 53 -10.36 -0.02 7.92
C ASP A 53 -11.33 -0.92 7.13
N TRP A 54 -11.81 -0.44 5.98
CA TRP A 54 -12.70 -1.23 5.12
C TRP A 54 -11.99 -2.42 4.48
N ALA A 55 -10.76 -2.25 4.00
CA ALA A 55 -10.00 -3.27 3.31
C ALA A 55 -9.64 -4.45 4.23
N PHE A 56 -9.42 -4.17 5.52
CA PHE A 56 -9.02 -5.17 6.51
C PHE A 56 -10.21 -5.85 7.21
N ALA A 57 -11.42 -5.28 7.13
CA ALA A 57 -12.55 -5.65 7.99
C ALA A 57 -12.94 -7.15 7.95
N ASP A 58 -12.84 -7.78 6.79
CA ASP A 58 -13.21 -9.19 6.57
C ASP A 58 -11.99 -10.11 6.42
N GLU A 59 -10.78 -9.62 6.70
CA GLU A 59 -9.52 -10.37 6.61
C GLU A 59 -9.16 -10.98 7.97
N ASP A 60 -8.86 -12.28 7.99
CA ASP A 60 -8.35 -12.97 9.19
C ASP A 60 -6.84 -12.71 9.35
N SER A 61 -6.10 -12.70 8.24
CA SER A 61 -4.67 -12.37 8.19
C SER A 61 -4.21 -12.10 6.76
N ALA A 62 -3.03 -11.48 6.61
CA ALA A 62 -2.34 -11.36 5.33
C ALA A 62 -0.86 -11.68 5.44
N ASP A 63 -0.33 -12.32 4.40
CA ASP A 63 1.11 -12.25 4.10
C ASP A 63 1.34 -11.11 3.10
N CYS A 64 2.19 -10.14 3.44
CA CYS A 64 2.47 -8.98 2.58
C CYS A 64 3.93 -8.97 2.13
N TRP A 65 4.19 -8.51 0.90
CA TRP A 65 5.52 -8.24 0.35
C TRP A 65 5.47 -6.93 -0.43
N PHE A 66 6.47 -6.09 -0.22
CA PHE A 66 6.64 -4.83 -0.93
C PHE A 66 8.06 -4.82 -1.51
N GLY A 67 8.18 -4.50 -2.79
CA GLY A 67 9.45 -4.46 -3.51
C GLY A 67 10.25 -3.19 -3.20
N GLU A 68 11.50 -3.16 -3.66
CA GLU A 68 12.36 -1.97 -3.57
C GLU A 68 11.72 -0.78 -4.33
N PRO A 69 11.58 0.39 -3.70
CA PRO A 69 11.03 1.57 -4.36
C PRO A 69 11.87 2.04 -5.55
N VAL A 70 11.22 2.33 -6.68
CA VAL A 70 11.85 3.05 -7.80
C VAL A 70 11.53 4.53 -7.68
N VAL A 71 12.55 5.37 -7.53
CA VAL A 71 12.40 6.79 -7.20
C VAL A 71 12.87 7.70 -8.34
N THR A 72 12.10 8.77 -8.60
CA THR A 72 12.47 9.84 -9.52
C THR A 72 11.90 11.18 -9.06
N GLY A 73 12.77 12.15 -8.74
CA GLY A 73 12.34 13.44 -8.20
C GLY A 73 11.57 13.28 -6.88
N ASP A 74 10.37 13.85 -6.82
CA ASP A 74 9.42 13.78 -5.69
C ASP A 74 8.49 12.56 -5.74
N ARG A 75 8.75 11.59 -6.63
CA ARG A 75 7.87 10.45 -6.90
C ARG A 75 8.57 9.12 -6.63
N ALA A 76 7.77 8.15 -6.21
CA ALA A 76 8.19 6.75 -6.14
C ALA A 76 7.12 5.82 -6.73
N THR A 77 7.56 4.64 -7.16
CA THR A 77 6.67 3.51 -7.43
C THR A 77 7.11 2.30 -6.65
N VAL A 78 6.16 1.62 -6.03
CA VAL A 78 6.40 0.42 -5.23
C VAL A 78 5.47 -0.68 -5.70
N GLU A 79 6.04 -1.79 -6.15
CA GLU A 79 5.27 -3.02 -6.40
C GLU A 79 4.97 -3.70 -5.06
N TRP A 80 3.77 -4.21 -4.90
CA TRP A 80 3.34 -4.93 -3.72
C TRP A 80 2.54 -6.17 -4.08
N TRP A 81 2.57 -7.12 -3.15
CA TRP A 81 1.93 -8.42 -3.25
C TRP A 81 1.37 -8.80 -1.90
N ALA A 82 0.16 -9.35 -1.87
CA ALA A 82 -0.43 -9.89 -0.66
C ALA A 82 -1.14 -11.21 -0.92
N VAL A 83 -1.13 -12.07 0.08
CA VAL A 83 -2.06 -13.20 0.17
C VAL A 83 -2.96 -12.94 1.36
N SER A 84 -4.21 -12.62 1.07
CA SER A 84 -5.28 -12.39 2.04
C SER A 84 -5.94 -13.72 2.41
N HIS A 85 -6.19 -13.92 3.70
CA HIS A 85 -6.86 -15.09 4.25
C HIS A 85 -8.17 -14.64 4.92
N SER A 86 -9.30 -15.18 4.45
CA SER A 86 -10.63 -14.84 5.00
C SER A 86 -11.55 -16.05 4.98
N GLY A 87 -12.04 -16.49 6.15
CA GLY A 87 -13.04 -17.55 6.26
C GLY A 87 -12.60 -18.87 5.62
N GLY A 88 -11.30 -19.18 5.73
CA GLY A 88 -10.69 -20.39 5.14
C GLY A 88 -10.46 -20.33 3.63
N LYS A 89 -10.62 -19.16 3.01
CA LYS A 89 -10.26 -18.90 1.60
C LYS A 89 -8.99 -18.07 1.52
N GLU A 90 -8.29 -18.21 0.40
CA GLU A 90 -7.11 -17.42 0.07
C GLU A 90 -7.39 -16.61 -1.19
N GLU A 91 -6.97 -15.35 -1.21
CA GLU A 91 -6.93 -14.49 -2.39
C GLU A 91 -5.54 -13.87 -2.51
N THR A 92 -4.97 -13.93 -3.72
CA THR A 92 -3.72 -13.22 -4.03
C THR A 92 -4.06 -11.88 -4.65
N LEU A 93 -3.53 -10.80 -4.08
CA LEU A 93 -3.56 -9.46 -4.62
C LEU A 93 -2.14 -9.06 -5.05
N ALA A 94 -2.02 -8.38 -6.18
CA ALA A 94 -0.76 -7.84 -6.64
C ALA A 94 -0.99 -6.51 -7.35
N GLY A 95 -0.11 -5.55 -7.12
CA GLY A 95 -0.26 -4.22 -7.69
C GLY A 95 0.98 -3.35 -7.60
N VAL A 96 0.83 -2.14 -8.10
CA VAL A 96 1.83 -1.07 -7.97
C VAL A 96 1.15 0.18 -7.44
N SER A 97 1.82 0.84 -6.50
CA SER A 97 1.43 2.14 -5.99
C SER A 97 2.30 3.22 -6.62
N LEU A 98 1.67 4.21 -7.23
CA LEU A 98 2.32 5.44 -7.70
C LEU A 98 2.19 6.50 -6.62
N LEU A 99 3.32 7.01 -6.14
CA LEU A 99 3.40 7.88 -4.98
C LEU A 99 4.03 9.22 -5.36
N ARG A 100 3.58 10.28 -4.68
CA ARG A 100 4.23 11.59 -4.65
C ARG A 100 4.33 12.06 -3.20
N PHE A 101 5.48 12.62 -2.84
CA PHE A 101 5.79 13.07 -1.48
C PHE A 101 5.96 14.58 -1.40
N ASP A 102 5.68 15.15 -0.24
CA ASP A 102 6.09 16.52 0.11
C ASP A 102 7.51 16.56 0.71
N GLY A 103 7.93 17.76 1.14
CA GLY A 103 9.24 17.98 1.77
C GLY A 103 9.39 17.37 3.17
N ASP A 104 8.29 16.94 3.80
CA ASP A 104 8.29 16.25 5.10
C ASP A 104 8.27 14.71 4.92
N GLY A 105 8.28 14.25 3.67
CA GLY A 105 8.24 12.83 3.32
C GLY A 105 6.86 12.19 3.53
N LEU A 106 5.80 12.99 3.64
CA LEU A 106 4.42 12.51 3.68
C LEU A 106 3.86 12.36 2.26
N VAL A 107 3.00 11.38 2.06
CA VAL A 107 2.33 11.17 0.78
C VAL A 107 1.30 12.27 0.56
N ILE A 108 1.40 12.97 -0.58
CA ILE A 108 0.43 13.97 -1.04
C ILE A 108 -0.45 13.43 -2.17
N GLU A 109 -0.03 12.34 -2.83
CA GLU A 109 -0.81 11.67 -3.87
C GLU A 109 -0.44 10.18 -3.94
N GLN A 110 -1.45 9.31 -3.95
CA GLN A 110 -1.31 7.89 -4.25
C GLN A 110 -2.35 7.43 -5.28
N ARG A 111 -1.90 6.60 -6.22
CA ARG A 111 -2.77 5.86 -7.15
C ARG A 111 -2.31 4.41 -7.27
N ASP A 112 -3.22 3.49 -6.99
CA ASP A 112 -2.93 2.05 -7.10
C ASP A 112 -3.48 1.46 -8.40
N TYR A 113 -2.71 0.51 -8.94
CA TYR A 113 -3.09 -0.34 -10.06
C TYR A 113 -2.84 -1.78 -9.64
N TRP A 114 -3.91 -2.55 -9.46
CA TRP A 114 -3.80 -3.90 -8.93
C TRP A 114 -4.83 -4.85 -9.54
N HIS A 115 -4.56 -6.12 -9.37
CA HIS A 115 -5.46 -7.22 -9.73
C HIS A 115 -5.47 -8.26 -8.61
N SER A 116 -6.53 -9.06 -8.57
CA SER A 116 -6.63 -10.18 -7.64
C SER A 116 -7.07 -11.46 -8.33
N GLN A 117 -6.73 -12.59 -7.72
CA GLN A 117 -7.22 -13.90 -8.14
C GLN A 117 -7.33 -14.85 -6.95
N PRO A 118 -8.25 -15.84 -7.00
CA PRO A 118 -8.34 -16.87 -5.98
C PRO A 118 -7.07 -17.71 -5.83
N GLY A 119 -6.82 -18.15 -4.59
CA GLY A 119 -5.75 -19.04 -4.20
C GLY A 119 -4.44 -18.32 -3.88
N ARG A 120 -3.55 -19.00 -3.14
CA ARG A 120 -2.23 -18.49 -2.77
C ARG A 120 -1.23 -18.56 -3.92
N ARG A 121 -0.57 -17.43 -4.18
CA ARG A 121 0.62 -17.32 -5.02
C ARG A 121 1.62 -16.38 -4.35
N LYS A 122 2.90 -16.73 -4.43
CA LYS A 122 3.99 -15.87 -3.96
C LYS A 122 4.46 -14.93 -5.09
N PRO A 123 5.07 -13.78 -4.74
CA PRO A 123 5.73 -12.93 -5.73
C PRO A 123 6.82 -13.69 -6.49
N PHE A 124 7.17 -13.20 -7.68
CA PHE A 124 8.20 -13.80 -8.54
C PHE A 124 9.62 -13.30 -8.22
N TRP A 125 9.73 -12.33 -7.32
CA TRP A 125 10.96 -11.75 -6.79
C TRP A 125 11.17 -12.20 -5.34
N SER A 126 12.43 -12.15 -4.91
CA SER A 126 12.90 -12.55 -3.58
C SER A 126 13.14 -11.35 -2.69
#